data_AF-A0A5N4E867-F1
#
_entry.id   AF-A0A5N4E867-F1
#
_cell.length_a   1.000
_cell.length_b   1.000
_cell.length_c   1.000
_cell.angle_alpha   90.00
_cell.angle_beta   90.00
_cell.angle_gamma   90.00
#
_symmetry.space_group_name_H-M   'P 1'
#
loop_
_entity.id
_entity.type
_entity.pdbx_description
1 polymer ?
#
loop_
_entity_poly.entity_id
_entity_poly.type
_entity_poly.pdbx_seq_one_letter_code
_entity_poly.pdbx_strand_id
1 'polypeptide(L)'
;KKGKKTHINIVVIGHVDSGKSTTTGHLIYKCDGINKRTIEKFEKEAAKMGKGSFKYAWVLDKLKAERTSQADCAVLIVAAGVGEFEAGISKNGQTREHALLAYTLGVKQLIVGVNKMDSTEPPYSQKRYEEIVKEVSTYIKKIGYNLDTIAFDVYKIGGTGTVPVGRVETGVLTPGVVVTFAPVNVTTEVKSIEMHHEALSEALPGDNVGFNVKNVPVKDVHRGNVAGNSKNDPPMEAAGFTAQVIILNHPGQISAGYAPVLDCHTAHIACKFAELKEKIDRHSGKKLEDGPKFLKSGDAAIVDMVPGKPMCVESVSDYPPLSHFAVCDMRQTVAVGVIKAMDKKAAGAGKVTKSAQKAQKAK
;
A
#
# COMPACT_ATOMS: atom_id res chain seq x y z
N LYS A 1 -15.18 -31.52 -1.14
CA LYS A 1 -15.21 -30.06 -1.38
C LYS A 1 -14.02 -29.45 -0.65
N LYS A 2 -13.20 -28.58 -1.27
CA LYS A 2 -12.26 -27.75 -0.48
C LYS A 2 -13.09 -26.69 0.25
N GLY A 3 -12.78 -26.40 1.52
CA GLY A 3 -13.50 -25.36 2.28
C GLY A 3 -13.27 -23.96 1.70
N LYS A 4 -14.18 -23.02 1.98
CA LYS A 4 -13.98 -21.61 1.64
C LYS A 4 -12.74 -21.11 2.41
N LYS A 5 -11.77 -20.55 1.68
CA LYS A 5 -10.51 -20.07 2.25
C LYS A 5 -10.61 -18.58 2.56
N THR A 6 -9.93 -18.15 3.61
CA THR A 6 -9.63 -16.72 3.84
C THR A 6 -8.73 -16.19 2.72
N HIS A 7 -8.94 -14.94 2.32
CA HIS A 7 -8.12 -14.26 1.32
C HIS A 7 -7.08 -13.36 2.01
N ILE A 8 -5.91 -13.23 1.38
CA ILE A 8 -4.76 -12.50 1.93
C ILE A 8 -4.08 -11.74 0.78
N ASN A 9 -3.87 -10.43 0.92
CA ASN A 9 -3.04 -9.65 0.01
C ASN A 9 -1.57 -9.78 0.39
N ILE A 10 -0.72 -10.09 -0.60
CA ILE A 10 0.73 -10.09 -0.44
C ILE A 10 1.42 -9.09 -1.36
N VAL A 11 2.35 -8.32 -0.77
CA VAL A 11 3.34 -7.53 -1.51
C VAL A 11 4.71 -8.17 -1.39
N VAL A 12 5.40 -8.36 -2.51
CA VAL A 12 6.78 -8.90 -2.54
C VAL A 12 7.77 -7.75 -2.66
N ILE A 13 8.64 -7.63 -1.67
CA ILE A 13 9.58 -6.51 -1.47
C ILE A 13 11.03 -7.03 -1.30
N GLY A 14 12.00 -6.11 -1.22
CA GLY A 14 13.44 -6.46 -1.18
C GLY A 14 14.25 -5.74 -2.26
N HIS A 15 15.58 -5.89 -2.23
CA HIS A 15 16.48 -5.14 -3.12
C HIS A 15 16.32 -5.45 -4.62
N VAL A 16 16.91 -4.62 -5.48
CA VAL A 16 17.15 -4.94 -6.90
C VAL A 16 17.93 -6.27 -6.98
N ASP A 17 17.64 -7.08 -7.99
CA ASP A 17 18.27 -8.38 -8.29
C ASP A 17 18.29 -9.46 -7.18
N SER A 18 17.69 -9.19 -6.02
CA SER A 18 17.41 -10.18 -4.95
C SER A 18 16.53 -11.36 -5.40
N GLY A 19 15.95 -11.31 -6.60
CA GLY A 19 15.19 -12.40 -7.21
C GLY A 19 13.67 -12.33 -7.04
N LYS A 20 13.10 -11.27 -6.44
CA LYS A 20 11.66 -11.04 -6.23
C LYS A 20 10.76 -11.62 -7.33
N SER A 21 11.00 -11.20 -8.57
CA SER A 21 10.17 -11.56 -9.71
C SER A 21 10.25 -13.06 -10.05
N THR A 22 11.45 -13.64 -9.96
CA THR A 22 11.71 -15.07 -10.23
C THR A 22 11.09 -15.95 -9.15
N THR A 23 11.29 -15.62 -7.87
CA THR A 23 10.75 -16.40 -6.73
C THR A 23 9.23 -16.42 -6.77
N THR A 24 8.59 -15.26 -6.96
CA THR A 24 7.13 -15.18 -7.04
C THR A 24 6.60 -15.91 -8.28
N GLY A 25 7.16 -15.67 -9.47
CA GLY A 25 6.73 -16.34 -10.69
C GLY A 25 6.84 -17.86 -10.63
N HIS A 26 7.87 -18.38 -9.96
CA HIS A 26 8.04 -19.82 -9.72
C HIS A 26 7.03 -20.35 -8.69
N LEU A 27 6.65 -19.56 -7.67
CA LEU A 27 5.59 -19.91 -6.73
C LEU A 27 4.22 -20.02 -7.44
N ILE A 28 3.85 -19.03 -8.27
CA ILE A 28 2.62 -19.09 -9.10
C ILE A 28 2.59 -20.36 -9.95
N TYR A 29 3.72 -20.69 -10.59
CA TYR A 29 3.87 -21.89 -11.40
C TYR A 29 3.69 -23.19 -10.59
N LYS A 30 4.27 -23.26 -9.39
CA LYS A 30 4.18 -24.43 -8.49
C LYS A 30 2.81 -24.60 -7.84
N CYS A 31 2.04 -23.53 -7.71
CA CYS A 31 0.67 -23.55 -7.17
C CYS A 31 -0.41 -23.75 -8.25
N ASP A 32 -0.03 -24.09 -9.50
CA ASP A 32 -0.91 -24.18 -10.68
C ASP A 32 -1.73 -22.89 -10.94
N GLY A 33 -1.27 -21.74 -10.44
CA GLY A 33 -1.99 -20.45 -10.51
C GLY A 33 -2.04 -19.84 -11.91
N ILE A 34 -1.32 -20.41 -12.88
CA ILE A 34 -1.37 -20.07 -14.30
C ILE A 34 -1.47 -21.35 -15.13
N ASN A 35 -2.37 -21.35 -16.11
CA ASN A 35 -2.52 -22.46 -17.06
C ASN A 35 -1.22 -22.70 -17.86
N LYS A 36 -0.78 -23.96 -17.98
CA LYS A 36 0.44 -24.38 -18.67
C LYS A 36 0.61 -23.77 -20.07
N ARG A 37 -0.46 -23.66 -20.87
CA ARG A 37 -0.43 -22.99 -22.20
C ARG A 37 0.02 -21.52 -22.14
N THR A 38 -0.32 -20.82 -21.06
CA THR A 38 0.08 -19.42 -20.84
C THR A 38 1.56 -19.33 -20.43
N ILE A 39 2.06 -20.28 -19.65
CA ILE A 39 3.49 -20.40 -19.31
C ILE A 39 4.30 -20.71 -20.58
N GLU A 40 3.91 -21.71 -21.38
CA GLU A 40 4.56 -22.04 -22.65
C GLU A 40 4.62 -20.85 -23.62
N LYS A 41 3.58 -20.00 -23.63
CA LYS A 41 3.57 -18.76 -24.40
C LYS A 41 4.62 -17.77 -23.87
N PHE A 42 4.67 -17.52 -22.57
CA PHE A 42 5.65 -16.61 -21.97
C PHE A 42 7.09 -17.13 -22.08
N GLU A 43 7.33 -18.44 -21.98
CA GLU A 43 8.65 -19.04 -22.26
C GLU A 43 9.09 -18.83 -23.71
N LYS A 44 8.17 -18.99 -24.68
CA LYS A 44 8.43 -18.72 -26.11
C LYS A 44 8.65 -17.23 -26.40
N GLU A 45 7.96 -16.32 -25.71
CA GLU A 45 8.22 -14.88 -25.80
C GLU A 45 9.58 -14.51 -25.17
N ALA A 46 9.92 -15.08 -24.01
CA ALA A 46 11.17 -14.83 -23.30
C ALA A 46 12.41 -15.34 -24.07
N ALA A 47 12.33 -16.52 -24.67
CA ALA A 47 13.38 -17.05 -25.53
C ALA A 47 13.62 -16.16 -26.76
N LYS A 48 12.54 -15.69 -27.42
CA LYS A 48 12.63 -14.80 -28.61
C LYS A 48 13.27 -13.44 -28.32
N MET A 49 13.19 -12.94 -27.08
CA MET A 49 13.83 -11.68 -26.67
C MET A 49 15.18 -11.89 -25.96
N GLY A 50 15.79 -13.08 -26.07
CA GLY A 50 17.10 -13.38 -25.48
C GLY A 50 17.13 -13.47 -23.95
N LYS A 51 15.97 -13.49 -23.29
CA LYS A 51 15.82 -13.47 -21.82
C LYS A 51 15.38 -14.83 -21.25
N GLY A 52 15.86 -15.93 -21.84
CA GLY A 52 15.42 -17.29 -21.47
C GLY A 52 15.58 -17.65 -19.98
N SER A 53 16.61 -17.13 -19.32
CA SER A 53 16.84 -17.28 -17.87
C SER A 53 15.79 -16.58 -16.99
N PHE A 54 15.11 -15.55 -17.51
CA PHE A 54 14.14 -14.74 -16.76
C PHE A 54 12.69 -15.23 -16.91
N LYS A 55 12.46 -16.46 -17.37
CA LYS A 55 11.13 -16.99 -17.71
C LYS A 55 10.06 -16.83 -16.64
N TYR A 56 10.40 -16.96 -15.35
CA TYR A 56 9.46 -16.75 -14.25
C TYR A 56 9.27 -15.27 -13.89
N ALA A 57 10.29 -14.42 -14.05
CA ALA A 57 10.19 -12.99 -13.78
C ALA A 57 9.23 -12.27 -14.76
N TRP A 58 9.26 -12.69 -16.04
CA TRP A 58 8.38 -12.18 -17.11
C TRP A 58 6.89 -12.26 -16.76
N VAL A 59 6.49 -13.28 -16.00
CA VAL A 59 5.12 -13.47 -15.51
C VAL A 59 4.66 -12.24 -14.71
N LEU A 60 5.52 -11.68 -13.86
CA LEU A 60 5.21 -10.51 -13.06
C LEU A 60 5.39 -9.18 -13.81
N ASP A 61 6.33 -9.08 -14.74
CA ASP A 61 6.49 -7.87 -15.57
C ASP A 61 5.23 -7.56 -16.40
N LYS A 62 4.47 -8.60 -16.78
CA LYS A 62 3.14 -8.48 -17.40
C LYS A 62 1.98 -8.20 -16.41
N LEU A 63 2.21 -8.29 -15.11
CA LEU A 63 1.19 -8.17 -14.05
C LEU A 63 1.36 -6.94 -13.13
N LYS A 64 2.41 -6.11 -13.35
CA LYS A 64 2.83 -5.04 -12.43
C LYS A 64 1.69 -4.08 -12.03
N ALA A 65 1.32 -4.17 -10.75
CA ALA A 65 0.54 -3.19 -10.01
C ALA A 65 1.20 -2.96 -8.63
N GLU A 66 2.51 -2.68 -8.64
CA GLU A 66 3.34 -2.50 -7.44
C GLU A 66 2.88 -1.29 -6.62
N ARG A 67 2.16 -1.51 -5.51
CA ARG A 67 2.11 -0.61 -4.34
C ARG A 67 1.91 -1.44 -3.06
N THR A 68 2.62 -1.04 -2.00
CA THR A 68 2.72 -1.75 -0.71
C THR A 68 1.53 -1.53 0.22
N SER A 69 0.73 -0.50 -0.03
CA SER A 69 -0.20 0.14 0.92
C SER A 69 -1.56 -0.54 1.12
N GLN A 70 -1.75 -1.78 0.66
CA GLN A 70 -2.97 -2.58 0.87
C GLN A 70 -2.67 -4.06 1.15
N ALA A 71 -1.44 -4.40 1.56
CA ALA A 71 -1.06 -5.78 1.83
C ALA A 71 -1.36 -6.20 3.28
N ASP A 72 -1.88 -7.41 3.46
CA ASP A 72 -2.08 -7.99 4.79
C ASP A 72 -0.79 -8.65 5.31
N CYS A 73 0.08 -9.08 4.39
CA CYS A 73 1.44 -9.54 4.66
C CYS A 73 2.43 -9.06 3.59
N ALA A 74 3.67 -8.75 4.00
CA ALA A 74 4.79 -8.51 3.09
C ALA A 74 5.69 -9.75 2.99
N VAL A 75 6.35 -9.94 1.85
CA VAL A 75 7.39 -10.97 1.63
C VAL A 75 8.67 -10.26 1.22
N LEU A 76 9.63 -10.15 2.16
CA LEU A 76 10.94 -9.55 1.97
C LEU A 76 11.93 -10.58 1.45
N ILE A 77 12.24 -10.48 0.16
CA ILE A 77 13.26 -11.31 -0.48
C ILE A 77 14.65 -10.69 -0.25
N VAL A 78 15.55 -11.49 0.29
CA VAL A 78 16.92 -11.12 0.66
C VAL A 78 17.87 -12.09 -0.03
N ALA A 79 18.82 -11.61 -0.82
CA ALA A 79 19.82 -12.48 -1.43
C ALA A 79 20.86 -12.95 -0.41
N ALA A 80 21.33 -14.20 -0.55
CA ALA A 80 22.34 -14.81 0.31
C ALA A 80 23.78 -14.71 -0.22
N GLY A 81 23.94 -14.42 -1.52
CA GLY A 81 25.23 -14.27 -2.17
C GLY A 81 26.14 -13.26 -1.48
N VAL A 82 27.45 -13.49 -1.56
CA VAL A 82 28.47 -12.61 -1.00
C VAL A 82 28.47 -11.29 -1.77
N GLY A 83 28.43 -10.16 -1.08
CA GLY A 83 28.31 -8.81 -1.66
C GLY A 83 26.87 -8.41 -1.98
N GLU A 84 26.01 -9.33 -2.44
CA GLU A 84 24.60 -9.03 -2.73
C GLU A 84 23.79 -8.73 -1.46
N PHE A 85 24.00 -9.50 -0.39
CA PHE A 85 23.36 -9.26 0.90
C PHE A 85 23.79 -7.91 1.46
N GLU A 86 25.10 -7.67 1.49
CA GLU A 86 25.75 -6.48 2.03
C GLU A 86 25.30 -5.21 1.27
N ALA A 87 25.20 -5.26 -0.05
CA ALA A 87 24.64 -4.19 -0.87
C ALA A 87 23.17 -3.93 -0.54
N GLY A 88 22.36 -4.99 -0.49
CA GLY A 88 20.92 -4.92 -0.21
C GLY A 88 20.58 -4.39 1.19
N ILE A 89 21.43 -4.64 2.19
CA ILE A 89 21.27 -4.16 3.57
C ILE A 89 22.11 -2.90 3.89
N SER A 90 22.83 -2.33 2.91
CA SER A 90 23.62 -1.10 3.06
C SER A 90 22.76 0.14 3.36
N LYS A 91 23.38 1.32 3.57
CA LYS A 91 22.65 2.60 3.69
C LYS A 91 21.84 2.96 2.45
N ASN A 92 22.29 2.52 1.28
CA ASN A 92 21.61 2.72 -0.01
C ASN A 92 20.78 1.47 -0.40
N GLY A 93 20.69 0.49 0.51
CA GLY A 93 20.10 -0.81 0.30
C GLY A 93 18.58 -0.83 0.53
N GLN A 94 17.82 -0.99 -0.54
CA GLN A 94 16.36 -0.98 -0.51
C GLN A 94 15.72 -2.06 0.40
N THR A 95 16.43 -3.12 0.80
CA THR A 95 15.88 -4.12 1.75
C THR A 95 15.46 -3.46 3.06
N ARG A 96 16.22 -2.44 3.49
CA ARG A 96 15.92 -1.65 4.69
C ARG A 96 14.73 -0.71 4.49
N GLU A 97 14.75 0.08 3.42
CA GLU A 97 13.68 1.04 3.11
C GLU A 97 12.33 0.35 2.89
N HIS A 98 12.29 -0.74 2.12
CA HIS A 98 11.04 -1.45 1.85
C HIS A 98 10.41 -2.07 3.11
N ALA A 99 11.23 -2.61 4.04
CA ALA A 99 10.73 -3.17 5.29
C ALA A 99 10.17 -2.09 6.22
N LEU A 100 10.82 -0.92 6.28
CA LEU A 100 10.31 0.24 7.01
C LEU A 100 9.00 0.76 6.38
N LEU A 101 8.94 0.90 5.06
CA LEU A 101 7.73 1.29 4.32
C LEU A 101 6.56 0.35 4.58
N ALA A 102 6.78 -0.97 4.52
CA ALA A 102 5.72 -1.95 4.79
C ALA A 102 5.16 -1.78 6.21
N TYR A 103 6.02 -1.63 7.22
CA TYR A 103 5.60 -1.42 8.60
C TYR A 103 4.83 -0.10 8.79
N THR A 104 5.34 1.00 8.22
CA THR A 104 4.68 2.32 8.25
C THR A 104 3.30 2.28 7.61
N LEU A 105 3.14 1.54 6.51
CA LEU A 105 1.87 1.35 5.79
C LEU A 105 0.96 0.31 6.46
N GLY A 106 1.21 -0.05 7.72
CA GLY A 106 0.36 -0.93 8.52
C GLY A 106 0.55 -2.44 8.30
N VAL A 107 1.46 -2.85 7.40
CA VAL A 107 1.70 -4.25 7.05
C VAL A 107 2.53 -4.93 8.15
N LYS A 108 1.86 -5.38 9.21
CA LYS A 108 2.47 -5.93 10.44
C LYS A 108 2.96 -7.39 10.33
N GLN A 109 2.55 -8.13 9.30
CA GLN A 109 3.08 -9.46 8.99
C GLN A 109 4.17 -9.34 7.90
N LEU A 110 5.36 -9.90 8.12
CA LEU A 110 6.51 -9.77 7.23
C LEU A 110 7.32 -11.08 7.14
N ILE A 111 7.20 -11.80 6.03
CA ILE A 111 8.00 -13.01 5.79
C ILE A 111 9.36 -12.61 5.25
N VAL A 112 10.45 -13.19 5.76
CA VAL A 112 11.80 -13.02 5.20
C VAL A 112 12.17 -14.26 4.40
N GLY A 113 12.29 -14.12 3.08
CA GLY A 113 12.74 -15.16 2.17
C GLY A 113 14.22 -14.99 1.82
N VAL A 114 15.09 -15.76 2.48
CA VAL A 114 16.52 -15.83 2.13
C VAL A 114 16.66 -16.64 0.84
N ASN A 115 17.11 -15.98 -0.22
CA ASN A 115 17.07 -16.43 -1.60
C ASN A 115 18.49 -16.53 -2.20
N LYS A 116 18.65 -17.24 -3.32
CA LYS A 116 19.96 -17.58 -3.90
C LYS A 116 20.88 -18.35 -2.93
N MET A 117 20.32 -19.28 -2.14
CA MET A 117 21.13 -20.13 -1.25
C MET A 117 22.09 -21.06 -2.02
N ASP A 118 21.79 -21.33 -3.29
CA ASP A 118 22.67 -21.99 -4.26
C ASP A 118 23.94 -21.19 -4.58
N SER A 119 23.94 -19.86 -4.41
CA SER A 119 25.09 -18.97 -4.68
C SER A 119 25.81 -18.48 -3.42
N THR A 120 25.71 -19.22 -2.31
CA THR A 120 26.59 -19.01 -1.14
C THR A 120 27.91 -19.74 -1.33
N GLU A 121 28.92 -19.41 -0.52
CA GLU A 121 30.20 -20.13 -0.48
C GLU A 121 30.40 -20.79 0.90
N PRO A 122 30.43 -22.13 1.00
CA PRO A 122 30.01 -23.10 -0.02
C PRO A 122 28.50 -23.00 -0.34
N PRO A 123 27.99 -23.60 -1.42
CA PRO A 123 26.57 -23.62 -1.74
C PRO A 123 25.72 -24.20 -0.61
N TYR A 124 24.55 -23.60 -0.37
CA TYR A 124 23.62 -23.92 0.72
C TYR A 124 24.23 -23.85 2.13
N SER A 125 25.13 -22.87 2.36
CA SER A 125 25.81 -22.68 3.65
C SER A 125 24.86 -22.25 4.76
N GLN A 126 24.56 -23.18 5.69
CA GLN A 126 23.79 -22.91 6.90
C GLN A 126 24.38 -21.73 7.71
N LYS A 127 25.70 -21.64 7.83
CA LYS A 127 26.39 -20.53 8.52
C LYS A 127 26.04 -19.16 7.93
N ARG A 128 25.96 -19.06 6.59
CA ARG A 128 25.58 -17.83 5.89
C ARG A 128 24.09 -17.51 6.07
N TYR A 129 23.24 -18.53 6.08
CA TYR A 129 21.81 -18.36 6.40
C TYR A 129 21.59 -17.82 7.82
N GLU A 130 22.27 -18.39 8.82
CA GLU A 130 22.17 -17.97 10.24
C GLU A 130 22.69 -16.54 10.47
N GLU A 131 23.78 -16.16 9.79
CA GLU A 131 24.30 -14.79 9.75
C GLU A 131 23.25 -13.79 9.23
N ILE A 132 22.67 -14.07 8.06
CA ILE A 132 21.64 -13.24 7.42
C ILE A 132 20.39 -13.13 8.31
N VAL A 133 19.93 -14.25 8.86
CA VAL A 133 18.78 -14.26 9.79
C VAL A 133 19.07 -13.38 11.00
N LYS A 134 20.24 -13.51 11.64
CA LYS A 134 20.62 -12.71 12.82
C LYS A 134 20.65 -11.20 12.52
N GLU A 135 21.23 -10.80 11.39
CA GLU A 135 21.27 -9.40 10.94
C GLU A 135 19.86 -8.86 10.63
N VAL A 136 19.08 -9.58 9.81
CA VAL A 136 17.75 -9.14 9.38
C VAL A 136 16.77 -9.12 10.56
N SER A 137 16.76 -10.14 11.43
CA SER A 137 15.97 -10.14 12.67
C SER A 137 16.32 -8.95 13.57
N THR A 138 17.61 -8.60 13.70
CA THR A 138 18.05 -7.41 14.45
C THR A 138 17.54 -6.12 13.82
N TYR A 139 17.41 -6.06 12.49
CA TYR A 139 16.90 -4.89 11.77
C TYR A 139 15.37 -4.75 11.83
N ILE A 140 14.62 -5.81 11.54
CA ILE A 140 13.14 -5.77 11.56
C ILE A 140 12.58 -5.56 12.99
N LYS A 141 13.28 -6.07 14.02
CA LYS A 141 12.98 -5.77 15.42
C LYS A 141 13.23 -4.30 15.79
N LYS A 142 14.15 -3.61 15.10
CA LYS A 142 14.36 -2.14 15.24
C LYS A 142 13.34 -1.31 14.46
N ILE A 143 12.70 -1.87 13.44
CA ILE A 143 11.53 -1.25 12.78
C ILE A 143 10.28 -1.36 13.68
N GLY A 144 10.09 -2.51 14.33
CA GLY A 144 8.97 -2.78 15.24
C GLY A 144 8.20 -4.08 14.95
N TYR A 145 8.67 -4.91 14.02
CA TYR A 145 8.04 -6.21 13.73
C TYR A 145 8.16 -7.18 14.92
N ASN A 146 7.06 -7.86 15.24
CA ASN A 146 7.12 -9.06 16.07
C ASN A 146 7.49 -10.28 15.20
N LEU A 147 8.22 -11.23 15.77
CA LEU A 147 8.81 -12.35 15.01
C LEU A 147 7.89 -13.58 14.89
N ASP A 148 6.79 -13.62 15.65
CA ASP A 148 6.02 -14.86 15.91
C ASP A 148 4.84 -15.12 14.95
N THR A 149 4.53 -14.22 14.00
CA THR A 149 3.18 -14.15 13.36
C THR A 149 3.22 -13.94 11.82
N ILE A 150 3.41 -15.00 11.01
CA ILE A 150 3.70 -14.84 9.57
C ILE A 150 3.35 -16.04 8.63
N ALA A 151 2.61 -15.85 7.51
CA ALA A 151 2.29 -16.87 6.47
C ALA A 151 1.76 -16.30 5.09
N PHE A 152 1.47 -17.16 4.07
CA PHE A 152 1.45 -16.83 2.60
C PHE A 152 0.12 -17.00 1.78
N ASP A 153 0.03 -16.24 0.65
CA ASP A 153 -0.48 -16.52 -0.73
C ASP A 153 -1.86 -16.06 -1.34
N VAL A 154 -2.04 -16.11 -2.69
CA VAL A 154 -2.69 -15.04 -3.53
C VAL A 154 -3.66 -15.49 -4.69
N TYR A 155 -4.45 -14.57 -5.32
CA TYR A 155 -4.68 -14.35 -6.81
C TYR A 155 -6.05 -13.77 -7.35
N LYS A 156 -6.43 -13.98 -8.64
CA LYS A 156 -7.02 -12.99 -9.63
C LYS A 156 -7.79 -13.71 -10.79
N ILE A 157 -8.63 -13.22 -11.75
CA ILE A 157 -9.36 -11.99 -12.25
C ILE A 157 -10.58 -12.52 -13.09
N GLY A 158 -11.71 -11.88 -13.47
CA GLY A 158 -12.42 -10.61 -13.15
C GLY A 158 -13.00 -9.87 -14.39
N GLY A 159 -14.31 -9.51 -14.46
CA GLY A 159 -14.88 -8.81 -15.65
C GLY A 159 -16.37 -8.38 -15.64
N THR A 160 -16.70 -7.20 -15.09
CA THR A 160 -18.08 -6.65 -15.03
C THR A 160 -18.08 -5.10 -15.00
N GLY A 161 -19.00 -4.44 -15.72
CA GLY A 161 -19.44 -3.02 -15.51
C GLY A 161 -18.38 -1.92 -15.35
N THR A 162 -18.74 -0.83 -14.66
CA THR A 162 -17.78 -0.01 -13.91
C THR A 162 -17.67 -0.64 -12.52
N VAL A 163 -16.54 -1.29 -12.24
CA VAL A 163 -16.25 -1.93 -10.96
C VAL A 163 -14.99 -1.32 -10.37
N PRO A 164 -15.13 -0.36 -9.43
CA PRO A 164 -14.06 -0.04 -8.49
C PRO A 164 -13.68 -1.29 -7.71
N VAL A 165 -12.36 -1.48 -7.54
CA VAL A 165 -11.80 -2.59 -6.76
C VAL A 165 -10.98 -1.99 -5.62
N GLY A 166 -11.18 -2.49 -4.40
CA GLY A 166 -10.46 -2.04 -3.23
C GLY A 166 -10.68 -2.92 -2.01
N ARG A 167 -9.81 -2.76 -1.01
CA ARG A 167 -9.96 -3.34 0.32
C ARG A 167 -11.02 -2.58 1.10
N VAL A 168 -11.92 -3.29 1.77
CA VAL A 168 -12.81 -2.69 2.78
C VAL A 168 -11.95 -2.41 4.02
N GLU A 169 -11.65 -1.15 4.30
CA GLU A 169 -10.80 -0.80 5.45
C GLU A 169 -11.58 -0.77 6.77
N THR A 170 -12.84 -0.34 6.74
CA THR A 170 -13.73 -0.21 7.91
C THR A 170 -15.21 -0.35 7.52
N GLY A 171 -16.05 -0.77 8.46
CA GLY A 171 -17.50 -0.92 8.24
C GLY A 171 -17.87 -2.17 7.43
N VAL A 172 -19.09 -2.21 6.91
CA VAL A 172 -19.62 -3.31 6.10
C VAL A 172 -20.23 -2.74 4.82
N LEU A 173 -19.89 -3.35 3.67
CA LEU A 173 -20.46 -3.00 2.37
C LEU A 173 -21.46 -4.09 1.97
N THR A 174 -22.70 -3.71 1.61
CA THR A 174 -23.73 -4.66 1.13
C THR A 174 -24.38 -4.18 -0.18
N PRO A 175 -24.87 -5.09 -1.04
CA PRO A 175 -25.63 -4.72 -2.23
C PRO A 175 -26.87 -3.87 -1.89
N GLY A 176 -27.18 -2.88 -2.73
CA GLY A 176 -28.25 -1.91 -2.51
C GLY A 176 -27.89 -0.72 -1.60
N VAL A 177 -26.72 -0.73 -0.95
CA VAL A 177 -26.21 0.46 -0.23
C VAL A 177 -25.91 1.59 -1.21
N VAL A 178 -26.23 2.82 -0.78
CA VAL A 178 -25.83 4.04 -1.48
C VAL A 178 -24.51 4.52 -0.89
N VAL A 179 -23.49 4.64 -1.74
CA VAL A 179 -22.13 5.06 -1.38
C VAL A 179 -21.79 6.40 -2.02
N THR A 180 -20.98 7.20 -1.32
CA THR A 180 -20.37 8.42 -1.85
C THR A 180 -18.88 8.20 -2.06
N PHE A 181 -18.39 8.58 -3.23
CA PHE A 181 -16.97 8.61 -3.57
C PHE A 181 -16.39 10.01 -3.29
N ALA A 182 -15.39 10.08 -2.43
CA ALA A 182 -14.60 11.27 -2.16
C ALA A 182 -13.22 11.19 -2.83
N PRO A 183 -12.57 12.31 -3.18
CA PRO A 183 -13.06 13.69 -3.08
C PRO A 183 -14.01 14.10 -4.23
N VAL A 184 -14.25 13.23 -5.21
CA VAL A 184 -15.05 13.53 -6.43
C VAL A 184 -16.52 13.84 -6.18
N ASN A 185 -17.03 13.57 -4.97
CA ASN A 185 -18.40 13.81 -4.51
C ASN A 185 -19.47 13.24 -5.47
N VAL A 186 -19.29 11.97 -5.84
CA VAL A 186 -20.22 11.19 -6.68
C VAL A 186 -20.95 10.17 -5.80
N THR A 187 -22.28 10.23 -5.75
CA THR A 187 -23.10 9.33 -4.90
C THR A 187 -23.90 8.36 -5.75
N THR A 188 -23.78 7.06 -5.50
CA THR A 188 -24.40 6.01 -6.32
C THR A 188 -24.78 4.75 -5.55
N GLU A 189 -25.58 3.90 -6.18
CA GLU A 189 -26.05 2.61 -5.66
C GLU A 189 -25.10 1.47 -6.07
N VAL A 190 -24.72 0.62 -5.11
CA VAL A 190 -23.99 -0.63 -5.35
C VAL A 190 -24.97 -1.72 -5.82
N LYS A 191 -24.76 -2.31 -7.00
CA LYS A 191 -25.58 -3.44 -7.50
C LYS A 191 -25.23 -4.77 -6.83
N SER A 192 -23.94 -5.07 -6.82
CA SER A 192 -23.35 -6.36 -6.49
C SER A 192 -21.97 -6.12 -5.92
N ILE A 193 -21.52 -7.05 -5.08
CA ILE A 193 -20.18 -7.10 -4.54
C ILE A 193 -19.64 -8.48 -4.92
N GLU A 194 -18.46 -8.50 -5.50
CA GLU A 194 -17.84 -9.68 -6.12
C GLU A 194 -16.42 -9.82 -5.55
N MET A 195 -16.13 -10.96 -4.92
CA MET A 195 -14.81 -11.28 -4.38
C MET A 195 -14.37 -12.62 -4.95
N HIS A 196 -13.27 -12.62 -5.72
CA HIS A 196 -12.80 -13.77 -6.51
C HIS A 196 -13.90 -14.44 -7.37
N HIS A 197 -14.83 -13.63 -7.88
CA HIS A 197 -15.98 -13.97 -8.74
C HIS A 197 -17.11 -14.74 -8.04
N GLU A 198 -17.05 -14.92 -6.72
CA GLU A 198 -18.23 -15.21 -5.91
C GLU A 198 -18.96 -13.90 -5.60
N ALA A 199 -20.28 -13.87 -5.80
CA ALA A 199 -21.11 -12.77 -5.35
C ALA A 199 -21.28 -12.83 -3.83
N LEU A 200 -21.04 -11.70 -3.15
CA LEU A 200 -21.18 -11.56 -1.71
C LEU A 200 -22.50 -10.88 -1.33
N SER A 201 -23.14 -11.37 -0.26
CA SER A 201 -24.23 -10.70 0.44
C SER A 201 -23.74 -9.48 1.24
N GLU A 202 -22.52 -9.56 1.76
CA GLU A 202 -21.83 -8.50 2.49
C GLU A 202 -20.31 -8.68 2.38
N ALA A 203 -19.56 -7.59 2.49
CA ALA A 203 -18.11 -7.58 2.57
C ALA A 203 -17.66 -6.84 3.83
N LEU A 204 -16.71 -7.46 4.54
CA LEU A 204 -16.25 -7.11 5.87
C LEU A 204 -14.84 -6.49 5.83
N PRO A 205 -14.35 -5.84 6.91
CA PRO A 205 -13.02 -5.25 6.94
C PRO A 205 -11.92 -6.28 6.63
N GLY A 206 -11.10 -5.98 5.62
CA GLY A 206 -10.09 -6.87 5.05
C GLY A 206 -10.47 -7.47 3.69
N ASP A 207 -11.76 -7.56 3.34
CA ASP A 207 -12.19 -8.11 2.07
C ASP A 207 -11.77 -7.23 0.89
N ASN A 208 -11.23 -7.85 -0.16
CA ASN A 208 -10.71 -7.17 -1.35
C ASN A 208 -11.68 -7.33 -2.51
N VAL A 209 -12.67 -6.45 -2.55
CA VAL A 209 -13.86 -6.61 -3.40
C VAL A 209 -13.82 -5.72 -4.63
N GLY A 210 -14.34 -6.26 -5.74
CA GLY A 210 -14.90 -5.45 -6.80
C GLY A 210 -16.38 -5.21 -6.51
N PHE A 211 -16.87 -3.97 -6.59
CA PHE A 211 -18.30 -3.69 -6.42
C PHE A 211 -18.87 -2.91 -7.62
N ASN A 212 -20.00 -3.37 -8.15
CA ASN A 212 -20.56 -2.86 -9.41
C ASN A 212 -21.44 -1.64 -9.14
N VAL A 213 -21.11 -0.49 -9.75
CA VAL A 213 -21.84 0.76 -9.52
C VAL A 213 -22.65 1.20 -10.74
N LYS A 214 -23.92 1.57 -10.54
CA LYS A 214 -24.77 2.07 -11.63
C LYS A 214 -24.39 3.52 -12.01
N ASN A 215 -24.47 3.83 -13.30
CA ASN A 215 -24.47 5.20 -13.84
C ASN A 215 -23.24 6.07 -13.49
N VAL A 216 -22.10 5.46 -13.13
CA VAL A 216 -20.82 6.13 -12.91
C VAL A 216 -19.85 5.76 -14.04
N PRO A 217 -19.43 6.71 -14.90
CA PRO A 217 -18.37 6.51 -15.88
C PRO A 217 -17.03 6.17 -15.22
N VAL A 218 -16.21 5.34 -15.88
CA VAL A 218 -14.84 4.98 -15.42
C VAL A 218 -13.92 6.21 -15.26
N LYS A 219 -14.23 7.33 -15.91
CA LYS A 219 -13.50 8.60 -15.77
C LYS A 219 -13.94 9.47 -14.59
N ASP A 220 -15.08 9.17 -13.96
CA ASP A 220 -15.66 9.96 -12.87
C ASP A 220 -15.20 9.45 -11.48
N VAL A 221 -14.63 8.23 -11.40
CA VAL A 221 -14.04 7.64 -10.20
C VAL A 221 -12.70 6.98 -10.56
N HIS A 222 -11.65 7.31 -9.80
CA HIS A 222 -10.27 6.90 -10.07
C HIS A 222 -9.54 6.38 -8.82
N ARG A 223 -8.35 5.79 -9.02
CA ARG A 223 -7.46 5.37 -7.92
C ARG A 223 -7.14 6.57 -7.01
N GLY A 224 -7.17 6.37 -5.69
CA GLY A 224 -7.05 7.44 -4.71
C GLY A 224 -8.38 8.08 -4.30
N ASN A 225 -9.51 7.68 -4.89
CA ASN A 225 -10.81 7.96 -4.29
C ASN A 225 -11.10 6.99 -3.13
N VAL A 226 -11.84 7.47 -2.14
CA VAL A 226 -12.36 6.68 -1.00
C VAL A 226 -13.88 6.56 -1.18
N ALA A 227 -14.43 5.37 -0.93
CA ALA A 227 -15.86 5.12 -0.98
C ALA A 227 -16.39 4.80 0.42
N GLY A 228 -17.47 5.47 0.84
CA GLY A 228 -18.12 5.23 2.12
C GLY A 228 -19.63 5.39 2.04
N ASN A 229 -20.35 5.03 3.10
CA ASN A 229 -21.81 5.00 3.12
C ASN A 229 -22.40 6.43 3.07
N SER A 230 -23.28 6.71 2.11
CA SER A 230 -23.84 8.06 1.94
C SER A 230 -24.76 8.51 3.08
N LYS A 231 -25.03 7.65 4.07
CA LYS A 231 -25.88 7.92 5.24
C LYS A 231 -25.16 7.77 6.59
N ASN A 232 -23.86 7.43 6.62
CA ASN A 232 -23.12 7.21 7.86
C ASN A 232 -21.64 7.58 7.65
N ASP A 233 -21.23 8.74 8.19
CA ASP A 233 -20.02 9.54 7.87
C ASP A 233 -19.51 9.33 6.43
N PRO A 234 -20.16 9.94 5.42
CA PRO A 234 -19.65 9.88 4.05
C PRO A 234 -18.27 10.56 3.98
N PRO A 235 -17.27 9.96 3.32
CA PRO A 235 -15.94 10.54 3.21
C PRO A 235 -15.98 11.87 2.46
N MET A 236 -15.02 12.76 2.75
CA MET A 236 -15.01 14.14 2.25
C MET A 236 -13.66 14.56 1.67
N GLU A 237 -13.64 15.62 0.87
CA GLU A 237 -12.38 16.25 0.46
C GLU A 237 -11.74 16.95 1.66
N ALA A 238 -10.45 16.74 1.90
CA ALA A 238 -9.68 17.49 2.89
C ALA A 238 -9.25 18.84 2.31
N ALA A 239 -9.60 19.94 2.98
CA ALA A 239 -9.08 21.28 2.66
C ALA A 239 -7.63 21.45 3.15
N GLY A 240 -7.34 20.86 4.31
CA GLY A 240 -6.04 20.75 4.94
C GLY A 240 -6.07 19.67 6.01
N PHE A 241 -4.90 19.31 6.55
CA PHE A 241 -4.80 18.39 7.68
C PHE A 241 -3.53 18.61 8.51
N THR A 242 -3.62 18.41 9.83
CA THR A 242 -2.48 18.42 10.74
C THR A 242 -1.97 16.99 10.91
N ALA A 243 -0.68 16.76 10.65
CA ALA A 243 -0.04 15.47 10.77
C ALA A 243 1.20 15.49 11.68
N GLN A 244 1.44 14.38 12.36
CA GLN A 244 2.73 14.09 12.96
C GLN A 244 3.63 13.43 11.91
N VAL A 245 4.79 14.01 11.63
CA VAL A 245 5.78 13.49 10.67
C VAL A 245 7.10 13.15 11.35
N ILE A 246 7.82 12.18 10.79
CA ILE A 246 9.19 11.80 11.16
C ILE A 246 10.05 11.85 9.90
N ILE A 247 11.07 12.69 9.89
CA ILE A 247 11.98 12.84 8.76
C ILE A 247 13.00 11.70 8.79
N LEU A 248 13.14 10.98 7.67
CA LEU A 248 14.00 9.80 7.55
C LEU A 248 15.38 10.17 7.01
N ASN A 249 15.55 10.10 5.68
CA ASN A 249 16.80 10.40 4.97
C ASN A 249 16.55 11.49 3.91
N HIS A 250 16.33 12.73 4.35
CA HIS A 250 16.33 13.89 3.47
C HIS A 250 17.76 14.47 3.35
N PRO A 251 18.27 14.78 2.14
CA PRO A 251 19.66 15.22 1.95
C PRO A 251 19.92 16.68 2.34
N GLY A 252 18.87 17.51 2.41
CA GLY A 252 18.93 18.91 2.82
C GLY A 252 18.03 19.22 4.02
N GLN A 253 17.52 20.44 4.09
CA GLN A 253 16.53 20.89 5.08
C GLN A 253 15.13 20.97 4.46
N ILE A 254 14.10 20.72 5.27
CA ILE A 254 12.69 20.87 4.89
C ILE A 254 12.13 22.12 5.59
N SER A 255 11.70 23.13 4.81
CA SER A 255 11.08 24.36 5.32
C SER A 255 9.59 24.43 4.96
N ALA A 256 8.85 25.31 5.61
CA ALA A 256 7.49 25.66 5.20
C ALA A 256 7.48 26.09 3.71
N GLY A 257 6.52 25.57 2.94
CA GLY A 257 6.46 25.71 1.48
C GLY A 257 6.91 24.47 0.70
N TYR A 258 7.64 23.52 1.32
CA TYR A 258 8.04 22.25 0.70
C TYR A 258 6.81 21.45 0.22
N ALA A 259 6.85 20.92 -1.01
CA ALA A 259 5.68 20.30 -1.65
C ALA A 259 5.99 18.92 -2.30
N PRO A 260 6.41 17.92 -1.50
CA PRO A 260 6.68 16.55 -1.96
C PRO A 260 5.38 15.79 -2.28
N VAL A 261 5.52 14.58 -2.82
CA VAL A 261 4.38 13.68 -3.08
C VAL A 261 4.10 12.83 -1.85
N LEU A 262 2.83 12.74 -1.45
CA LEU A 262 2.36 11.85 -0.40
C LEU A 262 1.69 10.61 -1.00
N ASP A 263 2.21 9.44 -0.62
CA ASP A 263 1.54 8.15 -0.82
C ASP A 263 0.78 7.81 0.47
N CYS A 264 -0.55 7.97 0.42
CA CYS A 264 -1.47 7.64 1.51
C CYS A 264 -2.55 6.71 0.95
N HIS A 265 -2.92 5.65 1.68
CA HIS A 265 -3.85 4.59 1.24
C HIS A 265 -3.65 4.18 -0.25
N THR A 266 -4.45 4.67 -1.19
CA THR A 266 -4.23 4.50 -2.65
C THR A 266 -4.00 5.82 -3.41
N ALA A 267 -4.11 6.97 -2.74
CA ALA A 267 -3.80 8.28 -3.28
C ALA A 267 -2.28 8.48 -3.42
N HIS A 268 -1.92 9.37 -4.35
CA HIS A 268 -0.54 9.74 -4.67
C HIS A 268 -0.57 11.19 -5.16
N ILE A 269 -0.47 12.14 -4.23
CA ILE A 269 -0.80 13.56 -4.43
C ILE A 269 0.30 14.43 -3.82
N ALA A 270 0.71 15.49 -4.54
CA ALA A 270 1.63 16.48 -4.00
C ALA A 270 0.92 17.32 -2.93
N CYS A 271 1.49 17.38 -1.72
CA CYS A 271 0.93 18.14 -0.61
C CYS A 271 1.97 19.13 -0.06
N LYS A 272 1.57 20.39 0.09
CA LYS A 272 2.42 21.44 0.62
C LYS A 272 2.47 21.35 2.16
N PHE A 273 3.67 21.29 2.71
CA PHE A 273 3.96 21.60 4.12
C PHE A 273 3.65 23.09 4.32
N ALA A 274 2.46 23.41 4.79
CA ALA A 274 1.98 24.79 4.88
C ALA A 274 2.61 25.52 6.07
N GLU A 275 2.62 24.87 7.24
CA GLU A 275 3.19 25.38 8.48
C GLU A 275 3.90 24.26 9.25
N LEU A 276 5.10 24.53 9.76
CA LEU A 276 5.82 23.66 10.67
C LEU A 276 5.48 24.10 12.10
N LYS A 277 4.41 23.54 12.68
CA LYS A 277 3.87 24.01 13.98
C LYS A 277 4.80 23.72 15.15
N GLU A 278 5.21 22.47 15.31
CA GLU A 278 5.98 22.04 16.47
C GLU A 278 7.08 21.07 16.08
N LYS A 279 8.23 21.15 16.75
CA LYS A 279 9.20 20.05 16.78
C LYS A 279 8.94 19.21 18.02
N ILE A 280 8.99 17.89 17.88
CA ILE A 280 8.73 16.94 18.98
C ILE A 280 9.85 15.90 19.09
N ASP A 281 10.03 15.32 20.28
CA ASP A 281 10.84 14.11 20.42
C ASP A 281 10.12 12.92 19.77
N ARG A 282 10.89 12.14 18.99
CA ARG A 282 10.40 11.00 18.22
C ARG A 282 9.84 9.86 19.08
N HIS A 283 10.30 9.71 20.33
CA HIS A 283 9.95 8.56 21.18
C HIS A 283 8.87 8.87 22.21
N SER A 284 8.95 10.04 22.85
CA SER A 284 8.03 10.49 23.90
C SER A 284 6.93 11.43 23.41
N GLY A 285 7.03 11.94 22.18
CA GLY A 285 6.07 12.89 21.60
C GLY A 285 6.07 14.29 22.26
N LYS A 286 6.98 14.56 23.20
CA LYS A 286 7.07 15.85 23.90
C LYS A 286 7.53 16.95 22.94
N LYS A 287 6.90 18.13 23.02
CA LYS A 287 7.33 19.35 22.31
C LYS A 287 8.75 19.75 22.72
N LEU A 288 9.56 20.12 21.74
CA LEU A 288 10.95 20.57 21.86
C LEU A 288 11.15 22.00 21.35
N GLU A 289 10.41 22.41 20.31
CA GLU A 289 10.52 23.70 19.64
C GLU A 289 9.14 24.13 19.13
N ASP A 290 8.88 25.44 19.10
CA ASP A 290 7.67 26.04 18.57
C ASP A 290 8.00 26.78 17.26
N GLY A 291 7.20 26.61 16.21
CA GLY A 291 7.44 27.21 14.90
C GLY A 291 8.83 26.95 14.28
N PRO A 292 9.38 25.72 14.28
CA PRO A 292 10.73 25.45 13.79
C PRO A 292 10.93 25.88 12.33
N LYS A 293 11.98 26.68 12.08
CA LYS A 293 12.27 27.26 10.74
C LYS A 293 12.55 26.22 9.65
N PHE A 294 13.06 25.06 10.05
CA PHE A 294 13.27 23.91 9.18
C PHE A 294 13.36 22.60 10.00
N LEU A 295 13.14 21.48 9.31
CA LEU A 295 13.37 20.12 9.80
C LEU A 295 14.53 19.45 9.05
N LYS A 296 15.18 18.50 9.69
CA LYS A 296 16.27 17.67 9.12
C LYS A 296 16.06 16.18 9.43
N SER A 297 16.77 15.32 8.72
CA SER A 297 16.81 13.87 8.94
C SER A 297 16.98 13.49 10.42
N GLY A 298 16.07 12.65 10.92
CA GLY A 298 15.98 12.25 12.33
C GLY A 298 14.99 13.05 13.18
N ASP A 299 14.61 14.26 12.78
CA ASP A 299 13.61 15.08 13.49
C ASP A 299 12.20 14.48 13.40
N ALA A 300 11.37 14.73 14.41
CA ALA A 300 9.93 14.56 14.35
C ALA A 300 9.22 15.90 14.58
N ALA A 301 8.04 16.09 13.98
CA ALA A 301 7.32 17.35 14.01
C ALA A 301 5.80 17.19 13.89
N ILE A 302 5.06 18.23 14.31
CA ILE A 302 3.66 18.46 13.95
C ILE A 302 3.64 19.50 12.83
N VAL A 303 2.95 19.18 11.73
CA VAL A 303 2.95 19.95 10.49
C VAL A 303 1.53 20.07 9.95
N ASP A 304 1.13 21.26 9.51
CA ASP A 304 -0.08 21.46 8.72
C ASP A 304 0.22 21.29 7.24
N MET A 305 -0.63 20.52 6.56
CA MET A 305 -0.45 20.09 5.18
C MET A 305 -1.67 20.42 4.33
N VAL A 306 -1.43 20.94 3.12
CA VAL A 306 -2.48 21.31 2.16
C VAL A 306 -2.31 20.51 0.87
N PRO A 307 -3.30 19.69 0.45
CA PRO A 307 -3.26 18.98 -0.82
C PRO A 307 -3.21 19.92 -2.03
N GLY A 308 -2.27 19.70 -2.96
CA GLY A 308 -2.18 20.43 -4.23
C GLY A 308 -3.20 19.97 -5.28
N LYS A 309 -3.96 18.91 -4.98
CA LYS A 309 -5.12 18.41 -5.74
C LYS A 309 -6.14 17.86 -4.74
N PRO A 310 -7.44 17.80 -5.08
CA PRO A 310 -8.46 17.20 -4.22
C PRO A 310 -8.03 15.81 -3.72
N MET A 311 -8.09 15.62 -2.40
CA MET A 311 -7.65 14.41 -1.70
C MET A 311 -8.69 14.05 -0.64
N CYS A 312 -8.88 12.75 -0.41
CA CYS A 312 -9.59 12.25 0.76
C CYS A 312 -8.55 11.58 1.66
N VAL A 313 -8.58 11.92 2.95
CA VAL A 313 -7.76 11.35 4.04
C VAL A 313 -8.60 11.46 5.31
N GLU A 314 -8.26 10.72 6.36
CA GLU A 314 -9.00 10.78 7.63
C GLU A 314 -8.01 10.79 8.82
N SER A 315 -8.50 11.05 10.03
CA SER A 315 -7.67 11.04 11.24
C SER A 315 -7.28 9.62 11.68
N VAL A 316 -6.20 9.51 12.46
CA VAL A 316 -5.77 8.22 13.04
C VAL A 316 -6.65 7.73 14.20
N SER A 317 -7.46 8.60 14.83
CA SER A 317 -8.43 8.13 15.84
C SER A 317 -9.63 7.45 15.20
N ASP A 318 -10.03 7.91 14.01
CA ASP A 318 -11.33 7.57 13.44
C ASP A 318 -11.18 6.48 12.36
N TYR A 319 -10.20 6.63 11.46
CA TYR A 319 -9.94 5.70 10.36
C TYR A 319 -8.44 5.46 10.11
N PRO A 320 -7.75 4.70 10.99
CA PRO A 320 -6.30 4.48 10.92
C PRO A 320 -5.71 4.07 9.54
N PRO A 321 -6.38 3.24 8.70
CA PRO A 321 -5.87 2.89 7.36
C PRO A 321 -5.82 4.07 6.37
N LEU A 322 -6.58 5.14 6.62
CA LEU A 322 -6.66 6.35 5.78
C LEU A 322 -5.83 7.52 6.34
N SER A 323 -5.13 7.31 7.46
CA SER A 323 -4.38 8.35 8.18
C SER A 323 -2.85 8.23 8.05
N HIS A 324 -2.34 7.08 7.59
CA HIS A 324 -0.90 6.80 7.49
C HIS A 324 -0.38 7.11 6.08
N PHE A 325 0.75 7.81 5.98
CA PHE A 325 1.34 8.19 4.70
C PHE A 325 2.87 8.14 4.67
N ALA A 326 3.41 7.86 3.49
CA ALA A 326 4.82 8.08 3.16
C ALA A 326 4.97 9.41 2.41
N VAL A 327 6.07 10.12 2.67
CA VAL A 327 6.46 11.34 1.96
C VAL A 327 7.61 11.01 1.03
N CYS A 328 7.36 11.16 -0.26
CA CYS A 328 8.21 10.73 -1.36
C CYS A 328 8.73 11.95 -2.13
N ASP A 329 10.06 12.06 -2.26
CA ASP A 329 10.72 13.07 -3.08
C ASP A 329 11.95 12.47 -3.78
N MET A 330 12.24 12.92 -5.01
CA MET A 330 13.30 12.38 -5.88
C MET A 330 13.34 10.84 -5.99
N ARG A 331 12.19 10.16 -5.79
CA ARG A 331 12.00 8.69 -5.71
C ARG A 331 12.59 8.01 -4.45
N GLN A 332 12.73 8.74 -3.35
CA GLN A 332 13.15 8.23 -2.03
C GLN A 332 12.13 8.58 -0.95
N THR A 333 12.05 7.76 0.10
CA THR A 333 11.18 8.01 1.26
C THR A 333 11.85 9.01 2.21
N VAL A 334 11.54 10.29 2.06
CA VAL A 334 12.21 11.37 2.83
C VAL A 334 11.60 11.57 4.21
N ALA A 335 10.31 11.26 4.39
CA ALA A 335 9.64 11.26 5.69
C ALA A 335 8.46 10.26 5.71
N VAL A 336 7.92 10.00 6.89
CA VAL A 336 6.69 9.23 7.10
C VAL A 336 5.79 9.96 8.09
N GLY A 337 4.47 9.82 7.98
CA GLY A 337 3.54 10.60 8.78
C GLY A 337 2.20 9.93 9.09
N VAL A 338 1.55 10.49 10.10
CA VAL A 338 0.27 10.04 10.66
C VAL A 338 -0.62 11.26 10.91
N ILE A 339 -1.78 11.31 10.26
CA ILE A 339 -2.74 12.41 10.37
C ILE A 339 -3.40 12.42 11.75
N LYS A 340 -3.39 13.58 12.42
CA LYS A 340 -3.94 13.80 13.76
C LYS A 340 -5.31 14.46 13.72
N ALA A 341 -5.49 15.42 12.81
CA ALA A 341 -6.74 16.16 12.61
C ALA A 341 -6.85 16.56 11.13
N MET A 342 -8.06 16.82 10.65
CA MET A 342 -8.33 17.22 9.27
C MET A 342 -9.42 18.29 9.20
N ASP A 343 -9.34 19.15 8.19
CA ASP A 343 -10.39 20.09 7.84
C ASP A 343 -11.23 19.50 6.70
N LYS A 344 -12.36 18.85 7.04
CA LYS A 344 -13.34 18.36 6.04
C LYS A 344 -13.93 19.57 5.29
N LYS A 345 -13.63 19.70 4.00
CA LYS A 345 -14.03 20.82 3.13
C LYS A 345 -15.55 20.87 2.99
N ALA A 346 -16.15 22.05 3.15
CA ALA A 346 -17.60 22.23 3.15
C ALA A 346 -18.31 21.53 1.97
N ALA A 347 -19.33 20.72 2.28
CA ALA A 347 -19.96 19.83 1.32
C ALA A 347 -20.78 20.59 0.25
N GLY A 348 -20.20 20.76 -0.94
CA GLY A 348 -20.94 21.17 -2.13
C GLY A 348 -21.94 20.10 -2.59
N ALA A 349 -22.93 20.50 -3.41
CA ALA A 349 -23.93 19.59 -3.95
C ALA A 349 -23.30 18.54 -4.90
N GLY A 350 -23.14 17.32 -4.42
CA GLY A 350 -22.54 16.21 -5.14
C GLY A 350 -23.37 15.65 -6.29
N LYS A 351 -22.72 14.92 -7.19
CA LYS A 351 -23.36 14.24 -8.33
C LYS A 351 -24.06 12.96 -7.86
N VAL A 352 -25.31 13.08 -7.43
CA VAL A 352 -26.16 11.94 -7.06
C VAL A 352 -26.72 11.27 -8.32
N THR A 353 -26.45 9.97 -8.52
CA THR A 353 -26.96 9.24 -9.69
C THR A 353 -28.47 8.96 -9.59
N LYS A 354 -29.15 8.81 -10.74
CA LYS A 354 -30.57 8.40 -10.82
C LYS A 354 -30.89 7.11 -10.05
N SER A 355 -29.89 6.27 -9.83
CA SER A 355 -29.93 5.05 -9.03
C SER A 355 -29.95 5.34 -7.53
N ALA A 356 -29.00 6.15 -7.03
CA ALA A 356 -29.03 6.62 -5.65
C ALA A 356 -30.34 7.38 -5.33
N GLN A 357 -30.80 8.25 -6.23
CA GLN A 357 -32.08 8.97 -6.09
C GLN A 357 -33.30 8.04 -5.99
N LYS A 358 -33.26 6.85 -6.60
CA LYS A 358 -34.32 5.84 -6.47
C LYS A 358 -34.19 5.06 -5.16
N ALA A 359 -32.99 4.58 -4.83
CA ALA A 359 -32.72 3.86 -3.58
C ALA A 359 -32.99 4.71 -2.32
N GLN A 360 -32.78 6.03 -2.40
CA GLN A 360 -33.11 6.99 -1.34
C GLN A 360 -34.61 7.31 -1.21
N LYS A 361 -35.45 6.95 -2.20
CA LYS A 361 -36.92 7.11 -2.20
C LYS A 361 -37.69 5.80 -2.02
N ALA A 362 -36.98 4.68 -1.89
CA ALA A 362 -37.55 3.33 -1.70
C ALA A 362 -37.42 2.83 -0.25
N LYS A 363 -37.11 3.75 0.68
CA LYS A 363 -37.14 3.64 2.13
C LYS A 363 -37.67 4.95 2.69
#